data_AF-A0A0A2FR87-F1
#
_entry.id   AF-A0A0A2FR87-F1
#
_cell.length_a   1.000
_cell.length_b   1.000
_cell.length_c   1.000
_cell.angle_alpha   90.00
_cell.angle_beta   90.00
_cell.angle_gamma   90.00
#
_symmetry.space_group_name_H-M   'P 1'
#
loop_
_entity.id
_entity.type
_entity.pdbx_description
1 polymer ?
#
loop_
_entity_poly.entity_id
_entity_poly.type
_entity_poly.pdbx_seq_one_letter_code
_entity_poly.pdbx_strand_id
1 'polypeptide(L)' 'MKLEKKQQGAGLKKEEWSLGKILIAIVVGLFAYLMITDGLDIARDIKSGKTPDFLVDVRDGIVDGYYGNPPRY' A
#
# COMPACT_ATOMS: atom_id res chain seq x y z
N MET A 1 -12.77 -54.02 -6.45
CA MET A 1 -12.75 -53.29 -5.16
C MET A 1 -11.90 -52.03 -5.35
N LYS A 2 -12.51 -50.87 -5.06
CA LYS A 2 -11.94 -49.52 -4.79
C LYS A 2 -10.87 -48.95 -5.74
N LEU A 3 -11.35 -48.10 -6.66
CA LEU A 3 -10.58 -47.02 -7.30
C LEU A 3 -10.35 -45.90 -6.27
N GLU A 4 -9.12 -45.70 -5.84
CA GLU A 4 -8.74 -44.54 -5.03
C GLU A 4 -8.62 -43.30 -5.93
N LYS A 5 -9.73 -42.58 -6.10
CA LYS A 5 -9.70 -41.19 -6.53
C LYS A 5 -9.07 -40.37 -5.38
N LYS A 6 -7.77 -40.09 -5.47
CA LYS A 6 -7.17 -38.93 -4.81
C LYS A 6 -7.73 -37.67 -5.46
N GLN A 7 -8.93 -37.28 -5.06
CA GLN A 7 -9.39 -35.92 -5.24
C GLN A 7 -8.49 -35.05 -4.36
N GLN A 8 -7.45 -34.49 -5.00
CA GLN A 8 -6.80 -33.27 -4.52
C GLN A 8 -7.90 -32.21 -4.51
N GLY A 9 -8.65 -32.16 -3.41
CA GLY A 9 -9.41 -30.99 -3.07
C GLY A 9 -8.38 -29.88 -2.91
N ALA A 10 -8.29 -29.02 -3.92
CA ALA A 10 -7.79 -27.67 -3.79
C ALA A 10 -8.71 -26.95 -2.80
N GLY A 11 -8.58 -27.29 -1.52
CA GLY A 11 -9.11 -26.51 -0.44
C GLY A 11 -8.38 -25.19 -0.53
N LEU A 12 -9.01 -24.21 -1.15
CA LEU A 12 -8.76 -22.81 -0.86
C LEU A 12 -8.92 -22.69 0.65
N LYS A 13 -7.82 -22.85 1.37
CA LYS A 13 -7.71 -22.43 2.75
C LYS A 13 -8.09 -20.97 2.69
N LYS A 14 -9.30 -20.65 3.16
CA LYS A 14 -9.68 -19.28 3.46
C LYS A 14 -8.71 -18.85 4.55
N GLU A 15 -7.54 -18.38 4.14
CA GLU A 15 -6.64 -17.68 5.04
C GLU A 15 -7.48 -16.57 5.64
N GLU A 16 -7.55 -16.51 6.96
CA GLU A 16 -8.06 -15.34 7.63
C GLU A 16 -7.10 -14.20 7.29
N TRP A 17 -7.53 -13.36 6.35
CA TRP A 17 -6.84 -12.13 6.04
C TRP A 17 -6.97 -11.25 7.28
N SER A 18 -5.96 -11.32 8.14
CA SER A 18 -5.81 -10.40 9.24
C SER A 18 -5.93 -8.97 8.69
N LEU A 19 -6.66 -8.12 9.41
CA LEU A 19 -6.82 -6.69 9.10
C LEU A 19 -5.47 -6.02 8.79
N GLY A 20 -4.40 -6.46 9.45
CA GLY A 20 -3.03 -6.00 9.18
C GLY A 20 -2.51 -6.37 7.78
N LYS A 21 -2.79 -7.58 7.28
CA LYS A 21 -2.41 -7.99 5.91
C LYS A 21 -3.15 -7.17 4.86
N ILE A 22 -4.42 -6.85 5.11
CA ILE A 22 -5.22 -5.99 4.23
C ILE A 22 -4.66 -4.57 4.22
N LEU A 23 -4.33 -4.01 5.38
CA LEU A 23 -3.68 -2.70 5.51
C LEU A 23 -2.34 -2.64 4.79
N ILE A 24 -1.49 -3.66 4.96
CA ILE A 24 -0.21 -3.75 4.25
C ILE A 24 -0.45 -3.80 2.73
N ALA A 25 -1.40 -4.60 2.26
CA ALA A 25 -1.71 -4.69 0.84
C ALA A 25 -2.21 -3.36 0.27
N ILE A 26 -3.03 -2.61 1.01
CA ILE A 26 -3.50 -1.26 0.62
C ILE A 26 -2.32 -0.28 0.54
N VAL A 27 -1.45 -0.25 1.56
CA VAL A 27 -0.28 0.63 1.59
C VAL A 27 0.68 0.31 0.43
N VAL A 28 0.97 -0.98 0.20
CA VAL A 28 1.83 -1.42 -0.90
C VAL A 28 1.20 -1.10 -2.26
N GLY A 29 -0.11 -1.30 -2.41
CA GLY A 29 -0.84 -0.97 -3.64
C GLY A 29 -0.82 0.53 -3.96
N LEU A 30 -1.05 1.37 -2.95
CA LEU A 30 -0.93 2.83 -3.07
C LEU A 30 0.51 3.24 -3.43
N PHE A 31 1.51 2.66 -2.78
CA PHE A 31 2.91 2.95 -3.06
C PHE A 31 3.30 2.57 -4.50
N ALA A 32 2.89 1.38 -4.95
CA ALA A 32 3.15 0.93 -6.32
C ALA A 32 2.45 1.80 -7.36
N TYR A 33 1.22 2.24 -7.08
CA TYR A 33 0.48 3.16 -7.95
C TYR A 33 1.21 4.50 -8.10
N LEU A 34 1.59 5.13 -6.99
CA LEU A 34 2.33 6.40 -7.00
C LEU A 34 3.68 6.30 -7.72
N MET A 35 4.39 5.17 -7.55
CA MET A 35 5.65 4.94 -8.27
C MET A 35 5.47 4.82 -9.79
N ILE A 36 4.29 4.36 -10.26
CA ILE A 36 3.99 4.23 -11.69
C ILE A 36 3.48 5.55 -12.27
N THR A 37 2.59 6.25 -11.57
CA THR A 37 1.98 7.49 -12.09
C THR A 37 2.88 8.71 -11.92
N ASP A 38 3.50 8.84 -10.73
CA ASP A 38 4.19 10.06 -10.32
C ASP A 38 5.70 9.83 -10.16
N GLY A 39 6.17 8.59 -10.37
CA GLY A 39 7.56 8.20 -10.17
C GLY A 39 8.57 9.01 -10.99
N LEU A 40 8.18 9.50 -12.18
CA LEU A 40 9.05 10.32 -13.01
C LEU A 40 9.26 11.73 -12.41
N ASP A 41 8.19 12.33 -11.89
CA ASP A 41 8.24 13.64 -11.23
C ASP A 41 8.95 13.53 -9.88
N ILE A 42 8.67 12.48 -9.10
CA ILE A 42 9.40 12.15 -7.87
C ILE A 42 10.91 12.04 -8.14
N ALA A 43 11.31 11.29 -9.18
CA ALA A 43 12.71 11.14 -9.55
C ALA A 43 13.34 12.47 -10.00
N ARG A 44 12.58 13.32 -10.70
CA ARG A 44 13.03 14.64 -11.14
C ARG A 44 13.22 15.60 -9.97
N ASP A 45 12.29 15.60 -9.02
CA ASP A 45 12.36 16.46 -7.83
C ASP A 45 13.52 16.08 -6.94
N ILE A 46 13.73 14.77 -6.69
CA ILE A 46 14.89 14.26 -5.96
C ILE A 46 16.19 14.68 -6.64
N LYS A 47 16.27 14.55 -7.97
CA LYS A 47 17.46 14.96 -8.75
C LYS A 47 17.70 16.48 -8.68
N SER A 48 16.65 17.27 -8.53
CA SER A 48 16.74 18.73 -8.36
C SER A 48 17.03 19.18 -6.92
N GLY A 49 17.18 18.23 -5.98
CA GLY A 49 17.37 18.51 -4.55
C GLY A 49 16.11 19.00 -3.84
N LYS A 50 14.94 18.86 -4.47
CA LYS A 50 13.64 19.18 -3.87
C LYS A 50 13.08 17.94 -3.18
N THR A 51 12.33 18.17 -2.11
CA THR A 51 11.56 17.11 -1.47
C THR A 51 10.32 16.86 -2.33
N PRO A 52 10.05 15.62 -2.77
CA PRO A 52 8.82 15.28 -3.48
C PRO A 52 7.56 15.69 -2.72
N ASP A 53 6.57 16.20 -3.44
CA ASP A 53 5.33 16.73 -2.86
C ASP A 53 4.60 15.70 -2.00
N PHE A 54 4.54 14.42 -2.42
CA PHE A 54 3.89 13.37 -1.62
C PHE A 54 4.50 13.17 -0.23
N LEU A 55 5.81 13.42 -0.05
CA LEU A 55 6.46 13.33 1.26
C LEU A 55 6.08 14.52 2.15
N VAL A 56 5.85 15.68 1.54
CA VAL A 56 5.32 16.88 2.22
C VAL A 56 3.91 16.60 2.70
N ASP A 57 3.07 16.02 1.85
CA ASP A 57 1.69 15.67 2.18
C ASP A 57 1.60 14.64 3.31
N VAL A 58 2.42 13.59 3.26
CA VAL A 58 2.49 12.58 4.33
C VAL A 58 2.96 13.19 5.65
N ARG A 59 3.99 14.05 5.61
CA ARG A 59 4.47 14.75 6.81
C ARG A 59 3.35 15.61 7.40
N ASP A 60 2.68 16.40 6.57
CA ASP A 60 1.62 17.30 7.00
C ASP A 60 0.42 16.53 7.53
N GLY A 61 0.04 15.40 6.91
CA GLY A 61 -1.01 14.52 7.40
C GLY A 61 -0.70 13.92 8.78
N ILE A 62 0.56 13.53 9.03
CA ILE A 62 0.99 13.05 10.37
C ILE A 62 0.96 14.17 11.39
N VAL A 63 1.47 15.36 11.03
CA VAL A 63 1.50 16.53 11.90
C VAL A 63 0.08 16.99 12.25
N ASP A 64 -0.78 17.14 11.25
CA ASP A 64 -2.16 17.56 11.45
C ASP A 64 -2.95 16.51 12.25
N GLY A 65 -2.71 15.21 12.01
CA GLY A 65 -3.26 14.13 12.84
C GLY A 65 -2.78 14.15 14.30
N TYR A 66 -1.52 14.52 14.55
CA TYR A 66 -0.96 14.62 15.90
C TYR A 66 -1.51 15.83 16.67
N TYR A 67 -1.64 16.98 15.99
CA TYR A 67 -2.13 18.23 16.61
C TYR A 67 -3.65 18.38 16.56
N GLY A 68 -4.37 17.46 15.91
CA GLY A 68 -5.82 17.54 15.76
C GLY A 68 -6.28 18.66 14.82
N ASN A 69 -5.42 19.08 13.90
CA ASN A 69 -5.79 20.06 12.88
C ASN A 69 -6.70 19.40 11.83
N PRO A 70 -7.64 20.14 11.23
CA PRO A 70 -8.39 19.65 10.09
C PRO A 70 -7.44 19.33 8.93
N PRO A 71 -7.63 18.20 8.22
CA PRO A 71 -6.78 17.83 7.10
C PRO A 71 -6.86 18.88 5.99
N ARG A 72 -5.71 19.28 5.45
CA ARG A 72 -5.60 20.29 4.39
C ARG A 72 -5.79 19.68 3.00
N TYR A 73 -5.63 18.37 2.90
CA TYR A 73 -5.69 17.55 1.68
C TYR A 73 -6.31 16.19 2.03
#